data_AF-A0A2N0ZN32-F1
#
_entry.id   AF-A0A2N0ZN32-F1
#
_cell.length_a   1.000
_cell.length_b   1.000
_cell.length_c   1.000
_cell.angle_alpha   90.00
_cell.angle_beta   90.00
_cell.angle_gamma   90.00
#
_symmetry.space_group_name_H-M   'P 1'
#
loop_
_entity.id
_entity.type
_entity.pdbx_description
1 polymer ?
#
loop_
_entity_poly.entity_id
_entity_poly.type
_entity_poly.pdbx_seq_one_letter_code
_entity_poly.pdbx_strand_id
1 'polypeptide(L)'
;MMIATILIDFDDVKNEQEREAEMKVQWGEFVKNMRMAAGLSKAKFAEKLGVSPNSIKQYEKAQAFPRHAEDLELKIREVVKLEIQRKRSKIVQLQLAV
;
A
#
# COMPACT_ATOMS: atom_id res chain seq x y z
N MET A 1 -42.44 -5.40 30.36
CA MET A 1 -42.45 -6.07 29.04
C MET A 1 -41.43 -5.37 28.17
N MET A 2 -40.30 -6.03 27.91
CA MET A 2 -39.20 -5.49 27.11
C MET A 2 -39.61 -5.45 25.64
N ILE A 3 -39.64 -4.26 25.06
CA ILE A 3 -39.21 -4.11 23.68
C ILE A 3 -38.02 -3.16 23.78
N ALA A 4 -36.86 -3.74 24.07
CA ALA A 4 -35.60 -3.12 23.69
C ALA A 4 -35.63 -3.08 22.16
N THR A 5 -36.22 -2.03 21.61
CA THR A 5 -36.03 -1.68 20.20
C THR A 5 -34.57 -1.28 20.09
N ILE A 6 -33.74 -2.30 19.93
CA ILE A 6 -32.53 -2.32 19.13
C ILE A 6 -32.14 -0.90 18.70
N LEU A 7 -31.44 -0.20 19.60
CA LEU A 7 -30.41 0.78 19.24
C LEU A 7 -29.33 -0.04 18.53
N ILE A 8 -29.55 -0.41 17.27
CA ILE A 8 -28.42 -0.55 16.36
C ILE A 8 -27.98 0.88 16.13
N ASP A 9 -26.77 1.20 16.56
CA ASP A 9 -26.09 2.45 16.27
C ASP A 9 -26.20 2.72 14.75
N PHE A 10 -27.07 3.63 14.35
CA PHE A 10 -27.22 4.07 12.96
C PHE A 10 -25.97 4.82 12.48
N ASP A 11 -25.01 5.05 13.39
CA ASP A 11 -23.70 5.67 13.16
C ASP A 11 -22.74 4.80 12.32
N ASP A 12 -23.06 3.52 12.07
CA ASP A 12 -22.19 2.62 11.29
C ASP A 12 -22.45 2.64 9.77
N VAL A 13 -23.42 3.43 9.30
CA VAL A 13 -23.61 3.68 7.86
C VAL A 13 -22.65 4.79 7.43
N LYS A 14 -21.35 4.46 7.33
CA LYS A 14 -20.37 5.35 6.69
C LYS A 14 -20.91 5.80 5.35
N ASN A 15 -20.99 7.10 5.13
CA ASN A 15 -21.43 7.61 3.84
C ASN A 15 -20.39 7.24 2.76
N GLU A 16 -20.81 7.24 1.49
CA GLU A 16 -19.96 6.80 0.39
C GLU A 16 -18.63 7.57 0.30
N GLN A 17 -18.65 8.86 0.65
CA GLN A 17 -17.45 9.71 0.64
C GLN A 17 -16.45 9.30 1.73
N GLU A 18 -16.94 8.97 2.93
CA GLU A 18 -16.11 8.45 4.03
C GLU A 18 -15.50 7.11 3.68
N ARG A 19 -16.26 6.20 3.06
CA ARG A 19 -15.75 4.90 2.61
C ARG A 19 -14.65 5.05 1.56
N GLU A 20 -14.86 5.94 0.59
CA GLU A 20 -13.85 6.22 -0.43
C GLU A 20 -12.58 6.85 0.17
N ALA A 21 -12.72 7.76 1.13
CA ALA A 21 -11.60 8.38 1.81
C ALA A 21 -10.80 7.36 2.61
N GLU A 22 -11.48 6.49 3.37
CA GLU A 22 -10.87 5.42 4.13
C GLU A 22 -10.14 4.42 3.22
N MET A 23 -10.75 4.03 2.10
CA MET A 23 -10.12 3.17 1.11
C MET A 23 -8.84 3.79 0.54
N LYS A 24 -8.84 5.09 0.23
CA LYS A 24 -7.64 5.81 -0.24
C LYS A 24 -6.54 5.85 0.82
N VAL A 25 -6.90 6.02 2.09
CA VAL A 25 -5.96 5.99 3.21
C VAL A 25 -5.30 4.62 3.33
N GLN A 26 -6.11 3.55 3.40
CA GLN A 26 -5.61 2.17 3.52
C GLN A 26 -4.70 1.80 2.34
N TRP A 27 -5.09 2.18 1.12
CA TRP A 27 -4.26 1.98 -0.06
C TRP A 27 -2.92 2.74 0.01
N GLY A 28 -2.95 4.00 0.43
CA GLY A 28 -1.75 4.81 0.60
C GLY A 28 -0.78 4.22 1.61
N GLU A 29 -1.29 3.71 2.73
CA GLU A 29 -0.51 3.02 3.74
C GLU A 29 0.09 1.72 3.19
N PHE A 30 -0.69 0.93 2.46
CA PHE A 30 -0.20 -0.27 1.78
C PHE A 30 1.00 0.05 0.88
N VAL A 31 0.87 1.05 -0.01
CA VAL A 31 1.93 1.48 -0.93
C VAL A 31 3.19 1.91 -0.15
N LYS A 32 3.02 2.71 0.90
CA LYS A 32 4.12 3.19 1.75
C LYS A 32 4.84 2.04 2.44
N ASN A 33 4.10 1.14 3.06
CA ASN A 33 4.63 0.01 3.82
C ASN A 33 5.40 -0.95 2.91
N MET A 34 4.84 -1.28 1.75
CA MET A 34 5.48 -2.12 0.74
C MET A 34 6.79 -1.52 0.24
N ARG A 35 6.80 -0.21 -0.08
CA ARG A 35 8.02 0.49 -0.47
C ARG A 35 9.09 0.44 0.62
N MET A 36 8.70 0.69 1.87
CA MET A 36 9.61 0.70 3.01
C MET A 36 10.15 -0.69 3.31
N ALA A 37 9.34 -1.75 3.20
CA ALA A 37 9.77 -3.13 3.34
C ALA A 37 10.81 -3.52 2.28
N ALA A 38 10.63 -3.07 1.03
CA ALA A 38 11.66 -3.20 -0.01
C ALA A 38 12.86 -2.26 0.20
N GLY A 39 12.79 -1.32 1.15
CA GLY A 39 13.79 -0.28 1.42
C GLY A 39 14.16 0.53 0.19
N LEU A 40 13.14 0.95 -0.58
CA LEU A 40 13.27 1.76 -1.79
C LEU A 40 12.88 3.23 -1.52
N SER A 41 13.52 4.14 -2.26
CA SER A 41 13.04 5.52 -2.36
C SER A 41 11.76 5.58 -3.21
N LYS A 42 10.97 6.66 -3.07
CA LYS A 42 9.75 6.84 -3.89
C LYS A 42 10.06 6.80 -5.39
N ALA A 43 11.17 7.43 -5.80
CA ALA A 43 11.61 7.46 -7.20
C ALA A 43 11.94 6.06 -7.74
N LYS A 44 12.77 5.28 -7.03
CA LYS A 44 13.11 3.90 -7.45
C LYS A 44 11.91 2.97 -7.43
N PHE A 45 10.99 3.16 -6.48
CA PHE A 45 9.78 2.35 -6.42
C PHE A 45 8.86 2.66 -7.61
N ALA A 46 8.66 3.93 -7.92
CA ALA A 46 7.89 4.37 -9.07
C ALA A 46 8.48 3.85 -10.40
N GLU A 47 9.80 3.95 -10.57
CA GLU A 47 10.54 3.41 -11.71
C GLU A 47 10.26 1.92 -11.93
N LYS A 48 10.38 1.11 -10.87
CA LYS A 48 10.12 -0.34 -10.93
C LYS A 48 8.66 -0.68 -11.23
N LEU A 49 7.74 0.16 -10.77
CA LEU A 49 6.31 0.00 -11.03
C LEU A 49 5.89 0.55 -12.39
N GLY A 50 6.74 1.31 -13.09
CA GLY A 50 6.41 1.96 -14.36
C GLY A 50 5.37 3.08 -14.18
N VAL A 51 5.37 3.74 -13.03
CA VAL A 51 4.48 4.89 -12.73
C VAL A 51 5.32 6.13 -12.43
N SER A 52 4.69 7.30 -12.42
CA SER A 52 5.41 8.53 -12.06
C SER A 52 5.75 8.56 -10.55
N PRO A 53 6.89 9.15 -10.15
CA PRO A 53 7.18 9.38 -8.73
C PRO A 53 6.12 10.23 -8.02
N ASN A 54 5.44 11.12 -8.77
CA ASN A 54 4.34 11.92 -8.24
C ASN A 54 3.11 11.06 -7.93
N SER A 55 2.82 10.02 -8.72
CA SER A 55 1.76 9.06 -8.46
C SER A 55 1.97 8.37 -7.11
N ILE A 56 3.18 7.87 -6.84
CA ILE A 56 3.52 7.27 -5.54
C ILE A 56 3.34 8.28 -4.40
N LYS A 57 3.79 9.52 -4.58
CA LYS A 57 3.60 10.58 -3.57
C LYS A 57 2.12 10.85 -3.29
N GLN A 58 1.27 10.86 -4.31
CA GLN A 58 -0.16 11.09 -4.14
C GLN A 58 -0.88 9.90 -3.51
N TYR A 59 -0.53 8.67 -3.90
CA TYR A 59 -1.07 7.45 -3.31
C TYR A 59 -0.73 7.38 -1.82
N GLU A 60 0.53 7.55 -1.44
CA GLU A 60 0.95 7.53 -0.03
C GLU A 60 0.34 8.65 0.83
N LYS A 61 -0.22 9.69 0.20
CA LYS A 61 -0.91 10.79 0.87
C LYS A 61 -2.44 10.65 0.83
N ALA A 62 -2.97 9.54 0.32
CA ALA A 62 -4.40 9.34 0.07
C ALA A 62 -5.04 10.41 -0.83
N GLN A 63 -4.24 11.13 -1.63
CA GLN A 63 -4.69 12.21 -2.52
C GLN A 63 -5.17 11.69 -3.87
N ALA A 64 -4.76 10.47 -4.24
CA ALA A 64 -5.19 9.81 -5.46
C ALA A 64 -5.35 8.32 -5.21
N PHE A 65 -6.19 7.69 -6.04
CA PHE A 65 -6.33 6.24 -6.12
C PHE A 65 -5.97 5.81 -7.56
N PRO A 66 -5.21 4.72 -7.76
CA PRO A 66 -4.89 4.25 -9.10
C PRO A 66 -6.14 3.76 -9.83
N ARG A 67 -6.20 3.96 -11.14
CA ARG A 67 -7.33 3.52 -11.98
C ARG A 67 -7.49 2.00 -12.02
N HIS A 68 -6.36 1.29 -12.00
CA HIS A 68 -6.28 -0.17 -12.01
C HIS A 68 -5.52 -0.61 -10.75
N ALA A 69 -6.19 -0.54 -9.59
CA ALA A 69 -5.58 -0.83 -8.30
C ALA A 69 -5.07 -2.27 -8.19
N GLU A 70 -5.85 -3.24 -8.67
CA GLU A 70 -5.52 -4.66 -8.61
C GLU A 70 -4.21 -4.98 -9.35
N ASP A 71 -4.08 -4.51 -10.59
CA ASP A 71 -2.87 -4.70 -11.40
C ASP A 71 -1.64 -4.07 -10.73
N LEU A 72 -1.80 -2.85 -10.20
CA LEU A 72 -0.73 -2.16 -9.51
C LEU A 72 -0.35 -2.88 -8.20
N GLU A 73 -1.33 -3.45 -7.49
CA GLU A 73 -1.11 -4.22 -6.27
C GLU A 73 -0.24 -5.46 -6.54
N LEU A 74 -0.61 -6.23 -7.57
CA LEU A 74 0.14 -7.42 -7.98
C LEU A 74 1.59 -7.07 -8.31
N LYS A 75 1.78 -5.98 -9.09
CA LYS A 75 3.11 -5.49 -9.45
C LYS A 75 3.90 -5.02 -8.22
N ILE A 76 3.25 -4.34 -7.27
CA ILE A 76 3.86 -3.94 -5.99
C ILE A 76 4.36 -5.18 -5.24
N ARG A 77 3.53 -6.21 -5.09
CA ARG A 77 3.88 -7.44 -4.39
C ARG A 77 5.07 -8.14 -5.04
N GLU A 78 5.07 -8.22 -6.37
CA GLU A 78 6.18 -8.81 -7.13
C GLU A 78 7.50 -8.04 -6.92
N VAL A 79 7.48 -6.71 -7.12
CA VAL A 79 8.67 -5.86 -6.96
C VAL A 79 9.24 -5.97 -5.54
N VAL A 80 8.39 -5.94 -4.51
CA VAL A 80 8.82 -6.04 -3.12
C VAL A 80 9.44 -7.41 -2.83
N LYS A 81 8.81 -8.50 -3.29
CA LYS A 81 9.34 -9.86 -3.16
C LYS A 81 10.74 -9.96 -3.76
N LEU A 82 10.92 -9.47 -4.99
CA LEU A 82 12.21 -9.51 -5.69
C LEU A 82 13.29 -8.70 -4.97
N GLU A 83 12.97 -7.51 -4.46
CA GLU A 83 13.97 -6.69 -3.76
C GLU A 83 14.38 -7.23 -2.39
N ILE A 84 13.44 -7.83 -1.65
CA ILE A 84 13.77 -8.51 -0.40
C ILE A 84 14.69 -9.70 -0.68
N GLN A 85 14.39 -10.51 -1.70
CA GLN A 85 15.24 -11.63 -2.11
C GLN A 85 16.64 -11.16 -2.51
N ARG A 86 16.73 -10.12 -3.35
CA ARG A 86 18.00 -9.54 -3.79
C ARG A 86 18.87 -9.08 -2.62
N LYS A 87 18.27 -8.41 -1.63
CA LYS A 87 18.98 -7.97 -0.42
C LYS A 87 19.51 -9.15 0.40
N ARG A 88 18.69 -10.19 0.59
CA ARG A 88 19.10 -11.43 1.29
C ARG A 88 20.28 -12.10 0.58
N SER A 89 20.21 -12.28 -0.73
CA SER A 89 21.31 -12.87 -1.51
C SER A 89 22.60 -12.07 -1.40
N LYS A 90 22.52 -10.72 -1.44
CA LYS A 90 23.69 -9.86 -1.29
C LYS A 90 24.35 -9.98 0.09
N ILE A 91 23.56 -10.10 1.16
CA ILE A 91 24.07 -10.29 2.52
C ILE A 91 24.82 -11.62 2.63
N VAL A 92 24.24 -12.71 2.13
CA VAL A 92 24.87 -14.04 2.17
C VAL A 92 26.19 -14.05 1.40
N GLN A 93 26.24 -13.44 0.21
CA GLN A 93 27.47 -13.33 -0.57
C GLN A 93 28.58 -12.55 0.15
N LEU A 94 28.24 -11.49 0.88
CA LEU A 94 29.20 -10.72 1.65
C LEU A 94 29.71 -11.50 2.87
N GLN A 95 28.88 -12.33 3.50
CA GLN A 95 29.27 -13.14 4.66
C GLN A 95 30.20 -14.29 4.30
N LEU A 96 30.10 -14.85 3.09
CA LEU A 96 30.96 -15.94 2.60
C LEU A 96 32.30 -15.44 2.04
N ALA A 97 32.48 -14.12 1.88
CA ALA A 97 33.68 -13.51 1.32
C ALA A 97 34.69 -13.05 2.39
N VAL A 98 34.44 -13.38 3.67
CA VAL A 98 35.29 -13.09 4.84
C VAL A 98 35.84 -14.39 5.38
#